data_AF-A0ABD5SDJ5-F1
#
_entry.id   AF-A0ABD5SDJ5-F1
#
_cell.length_a   1.000
_cell.length_b   1.000
_cell.length_c   1.000
_cell.angle_alpha   90.00
_cell.angle_beta   90.00
_cell.angle_gamma   90.00
#
_symmetry.space_group_name_H-M   'P 1'
#
loop_
_entity.id
_entity.type
_entity.pdbx_description
1 polymer ?
#
loop_
_entity_poly.entity_id
_entity_poly.type
_entity_poly.pdbx_seq_one_letter_code
_entity_poly.pdbx_strand_id
1 'polypeptide(L)'
;PRLDDRWFQTTQAVYRAERMADACDRALARGDRKILDVIETLDAVVVDDATIRDRTTERTFTNVNTRDELDEAAAFLGEYL
;
A
#
# COMPACT_ATOMS: atom_id res chain seq x y z
N PRO A 1 -3.47 1.66 4.31
CA PRO A 1 -3.08 3.03 4.73
C PRO A 1 -3.31 4.03 3.59
N ARG A 2 -3.64 5.29 3.91
CA ARG A 2 -3.77 6.36 2.92
C ARG A 2 -3.16 7.64 3.48
N LEU A 3 -2.15 8.17 2.79
CA LEU A 3 -1.61 9.50 3.06
C LEU A 3 -2.43 10.51 2.26
N ASP A 4 -2.57 11.75 2.76
CA ASP A 4 -3.52 12.72 2.18
C ASP A 4 -3.24 13.05 0.71
N ASP A 5 -1.96 13.05 0.31
CA ASP A 5 -1.54 13.35 -1.07
C ASP A 5 -1.28 12.09 -1.93
N ARG A 6 -1.65 10.89 -1.45
CA ARG A 6 -1.32 9.63 -2.14
C ARG A 6 -2.48 8.64 -2.22
N TRP A 7 -2.35 7.73 -3.18
CA TRP A 7 -3.22 6.57 -3.33
C TRP A 7 -3.11 5.61 -2.13
N PHE A 8 -4.12 4.75 -1.98
CA PHE A 8 -4.08 3.65 -1.01
C PHE A 8 -2.84 2.77 -1.19
N GLN A 9 -2.17 2.50 -0.09
CA GLN A 9 -1.04 1.58 -0.01
C GLN A 9 -1.57 0.16 0.21
N THR A 10 -2.16 -0.43 -0.83
CA THR A 10 -2.92 -1.68 -0.74
C THR A 10 -2.04 -2.91 -0.49
N THR A 11 -0.77 -2.88 -0.90
CA THR A 11 0.19 -3.96 -0.67
C THR A 11 0.94 -3.83 0.65
N GLN A 12 0.85 -2.68 1.32
CA GLN A 12 1.35 -2.44 2.67
C GLN A 12 0.18 -2.28 3.63
N ALA A 13 -0.51 -3.39 3.88
CA ALA A 13 -1.69 -3.46 4.73
C ALA A 13 -1.76 -4.81 5.45
N VAL A 14 -2.63 -4.91 6.46
CA VAL A 14 -2.88 -6.16 7.18
C VAL A 14 -4.21 -6.73 6.71
N TYR A 15 -4.18 -7.97 6.21
CA TYR A 15 -5.36 -8.67 5.72
C TYR A 15 -5.65 -9.91 6.57
N ARG A 16 -6.93 -10.21 6.75
CA ARG A 16 -7.36 -11.55 7.17
C ARG A 16 -7.26 -12.47 5.96
N ALA A 17 -6.36 -13.43 6.01
CA ALA A 17 -5.98 -14.26 4.86
C ALA A 17 -7.18 -14.90 4.16
N GLU A 18 -8.01 -15.66 4.89
CA GLU A 18 -9.19 -16.35 4.33
C GLU A 18 -10.18 -15.36 3.68
N ARG A 19 -10.54 -14.29 4.40
CA ARG A 19 -11.49 -13.29 3.87
C ARG A 19 -10.98 -12.59 2.61
N MET A 20 -9.67 -12.31 2.56
CA MET A 20 -9.06 -11.68 1.40
C MET A 20 -9.01 -12.64 0.21
N ALA A 21 -8.64 -13.91 0.43
CA ALA A 21 -8.63 -14.94 -0.61
C ALA A 21 -10.03 -15.12 -1.22
N ASP A 22 -11.06 -15.29 -0.38
CA ASP A 22 -12.45 -15.44 -0.84
C ASP A 22 -12.94 -14.21 -1.65
N ALA A 23 -12.52 -13.01 -1.25
CA ALA A 23 -12.88 -11.78 -1.96
C ALA A 23 -12.16 -11.68 -3.31
N CYS A 24 -10.87 -12.05 -3.38
CA CYS A 24 -10.12 -12.15 -4.62
C CYS A 24 -10.76 -13.15 -5.59
N ASP A 25 -11.14 -14.34 -5.11
CA ASP A 25 -11.78 -15.37 -5.96
C ASP A 25 -13.08 -14.85 -6.57
N ARG A 26 -13.93 -14.20 -5.77
CA ARG A 26 -15.16 -13.58 -6.27
C ARG A 26 -14.91 -12.47 -7.30
N ALA A 27 -13.88 -11.65 -7.09
CA ALA A 27 -13.52 -10.57 -8.00
C ALA A 27 -13.00 -11.12 -9.34
N LEU A 28 -12.08 -12.09 -9.27
CA LEU A 28 -11.55 -12.77 -10.46
C LEU A 28 -12.64 -13.47 -11.25
N ALA A 29 -13.61 -14.11 -10.59
CA ALA A 29 -14.76 -14.74 -11.24
C ALA A 29 -15.65 -13.73 -12.01
N ARG A 30 -15.67 -12.46 -11.61
CA ARG A 30 -16.36 -11.37 -12.34
C ARG A 30 -15.51 -10.74 -13.43
N GLY A 31 -14.23 -11.11 -13.53
CA GLY A 31 -13.26 -10.52 -14.46
C GLY A 31 -12.59 -9.24 -13.93
N ASP A 32 -12.80 -8.91 -12.65
CA ASP A 32 -12.18 -7.75 -12.02
C ASP A 32 -10.66 -7.97 -11.90
N ARG A 33 -9.89 -6.90 -12.08
CA ARG A 33 -8.42 -6.95 -12.07
C ARG A 33 -7.75 -5.93 -11.17
N LYS A 34 -8.49 -4.96 -10.63
CA LYS A 34 -7.92 -3.96 -9.73
C LYS A 34 -8.08 -4.46 -8.30
N ILE A 35 -7.00 -4.33 -7.52
CA ILE A 35 -7.01 -4.66 -6.09
C ILE A 35 -8.04 -3.80 -5.31
N LEU A 36 -8.34 -2.59 -5.80
CA LEU A 36 -9.37 -1.73 -5.21
C LEU A 36 -10.77 -2.35 -5.33
N ASP A 37 -11.10 -2.99 -6.46
CA ASP A 37 -12.39 -3.67 -6.66
C ASP A 37 -12.61 -4.80 -5.62
N VAL A 38 -11.52 -5.39 -5.10
CA VAL A 38 -11.57 -6.38 -4.02
C VAL A 38 -11.77 -5.69 -2.67
N ILE A 39 -10.96 -4.68 -2.37
CA ILE A 39 -10.94 -3.99 -1.07
C ILE A 39 -12.28 -3.31 -0.79
N GLU A 40 -12.93 -2.73 -1.80
CA GLU A 40 -14.25 -2.10 -1.67
C GLU A 40 -15.35 -3.07 -1.23
N THR A 41 -15.14 -4.38 -1.41
CA THR A 41 -16.09 -5.42 -0.96
C THR A 41 -15.84 -5.89 0.49
N LEU A 42 -14.73 -5.45 1.09
CA LEU A 42 -14.34 -5.81 2.44
C LEU A 42 -14.70 -4.70 3.43
N ASP A 43 -14.99 -5.09 4.66
CA ASP A 43 -15.11 -4.16 5.80
C ASP A 43 -13.69 -3.74 6.25
N ALA A 44 -13.10 -2.82 5.49
CA ALA A 44 -11.73 -2.36 5.69
C ALA A 44 -11.68 -1.07 6.53
N VAL A 45 -10.78 -1.05 7.51
CA VAL A 45 -10.43 0.17 8.24
C VAL A 45 -9.23 0.84 7.55
N VAL A 46 -9.38 2.13 7.23
CA VAL A 46 -8.30 2.93 6.66
C VAL A 46 -7.49 3.55 7.79
N VAL A 47 -6.19 3.24 7.84
CA VAL A 47 -5.23 3.99 8.65
C VAL A 47 -4.94 5.30 7.94
N ASP A 48 -5.32 6.41 8.59
CA ASP A 48 -5.21 7.77 8.04
C ASP A 48 -3.81 8.36 8.16
N ASP A 49 -3.64 9.50 7.52
CA ASP A 49 -2.38 10.23 7.45
C ASP A 49 -1.89 10.67 8.84
N ALA A 50 -2.77 11.20 9.68
CA ALA A 50 -2.42 11.64 11.03
C ALA A 50 -1.85 10.48 11.88
N THR A 51 -2.50 9.31 11.82
CA THR A 51 -2.02 8.09 12.50
C THR A 51 -0.68 7.61 11.94
N ILE A 52 -0.48 7.72 10.62
CA ILE A 52 0.80 7.38 9.99
C ILE A 52 1.91 8.30 10.50
N ARG A 53 1.70 9.61 10.49
CA ARG A 53 2.69 10.63 10.88
C ARG A 53 3.01 10.60 12.38
N ASP A 54 2.10 10.12 13.22
CA ASP A 54 2.35 9.85 14.64
C ASP A 54 3.35 8.68 14.86
N ARG A 55 3.43 7.73 13.92
CA ARG A 55 4.18 6.47 14.11
C ARG A 55 5.40 6.30 13.21
N THR A 56 5.41 6.98 12.07
CA THR A 56 6.45 6.85 11.06
C THR A 56 6.47 8.09 10.18
N THR A 57 7.29 8.07 9.13
CA THR A 57 7.33 9.13 8.13
C THR A 57 6.79 8.61 6.81
N GLU A 58 6.38 9.52 5.92
CA GLU A 58 5.94 9.16 4.57
C GLU A 58 6.99 8.37 3.77
N ARG A 59 8.26 8.46 4.18
CA ARG A 59 9.38 7.77 3.54
C ARG A 59 9.27 6.26 3.57
N THR A 60 8.55 5.69 4.56
CA THR A 60 8.30 4.23 4.58
C THR A 60 7.43 3.75 3.42
N PHE A 61 6.76 4.67 2.70
CA PHE A 61 5.90 4.39 1.55
C PHE A 61 6.54 4.82 0.22
N THR A 62 7.82 5.18 0.20
CA THR A 62 8.55 5.46 -1.03
C THR A 62 8.76 4.16 -1.81
N ASN A 63 8.19 4.08 -3.01
CA ASN A 63 8.41 2.98 -3.93
C ASN A 63 9.64 3.26 -4.79
N VAL A 64 10.28 2.19 -5.26
CA VAL A 64 11.36 2.24 -6.24
C VAL A 64 10.94 1.41 -7.44
N ASN A 65 10.46 2.08 -8.47
CA ASN A 65 9.93 1.49 -9.70
C ASN A 65 10.84 1.77 -10.90
N THR A 66 11.67 2.80 -10.83
CA THR A 66 12.61 3.19 -11.89
C THR A 66 14.06 3.10 -11.43
N ARG A 67 14.99 3.20 -12.39
CA ARG A 67 16.42 3.22 -12.12
C ARG A 67 16.84 4.52 -11.42
N ASP A 68 16.28 5.64 -11.84
CA ASP A 68 16.57 6.94 -11.23
C ASP A 68 16.10 6.94 -9.76
N GLU A 69 14.91 6.40 -9.47
CA GLU A 69 14.42 6.22 -8.09
C GLU A 69 15.31 5.27 -7.27
N LEU A 70 15.96 4.29 -7.90
CA LEU A 70 16.90 3.40 -7.22
C LEU A 70 18.18 4.14 -6.85
N ASP A 71 18.73 4.94 -7.75
CA ASP A 71 19.92 5.75 -7.49
C ASP A 71 19.64 6.80 -6.39
N GLU A 72 18.47 7.43 -6.40
CA GLU A 72 18.00 8.32 -5.34
C GLU A 72 17.90 7.61 -3.98
N ALA A 73 17.33 6.40 -3.96
CA ALA A 73 17.23 5.60 -2.74
C ALA A 73 18.63 5.21 -2.22
N ALA A 74 19.56 4.84 -3.11
CA ALA A 74 20.93 4.51 -2.76
C ALA A 74 21.68 5.72 -2.17
N ALA A 75 21.55 6.90 -2.81
CA ALA A 75 22.14 8.14 -2.31
C ALA A 75 21.62 8.48 -0.90
N PHE A 76 20.31 8.39 -0.69
CA PHE A 76 19.71 8.61 0.62
C PHE A 76 20.27 7.65 1.69
N LEU A 77 20.31 6.35 1.41
CA LEU A 77 20.79 5.37 2.39
C LEU A 77 22.29 5.56 2.70
N GLY A 78 23.06 6.05 1.73
CA GLY A 78 24.46 6.40 1.91
C GLY A 78 24.71 7.51 2.94
N GLU A 79 23.71 8.33 3.27
CA GLU A 79 23.81 9.36 4.33
C GLU A 79 23.79 8.75 5.75
N TYR A 80 23.45 7.46 5.89
CA TYR A 80 23.32 6.76 7.17
C TYR A 80 24.41 5.70 7.42
N LEU A 81 25.38 5.57 6.50
CA LEU A 81 26.51 4.63 6.56
C LEU A 81 27.83 5.39 6.73
#